data_AF-A0AAV0KAI0-F1
#
_entry.id   AF-A0AAV0KAI0-F1
#
_cell.length_a   1.000
_cell.length_b   1.000
_cell.length_c   1.000
_cell.angle_alpha   90.00
_cell.angle_beta   90.00
_cell.angle_gamma   90.00
#
_symmetry.space_group_name_H-M   'P 1'
#
loop_
_entity.id
_entity.type
_entity.pdbx_description
1 polymer ?
#
loop_
_entity_poly.entity_id
_entity_poly.type
_entity_poly.pdbx_seq_one_letter_code
_entity_poly.pdbx_strand_id
1 'polypeptide(L)'
;MGPDTSLDYAVFQLSPRHSRCELFVSRNGTTEKLASGLVKPFVTHLKVAEEQVAHAVNSIKLEAGNHRNAETWFTKGTLERFVRFVSTPEVLEMVNTFDAEMSQLEGARKIYSQGGGGQVSSSGLYSSPVLGNLVP
;
A
#
# COMPACT_ATOMS: atom_id res chain seq x y z
N MET A 1 12.25 0.44 27.85
CA MET A 1 11.11 0.97 28.65
C MET A 1 9.88 0.07 28.53
N GLY A 2 8.94 0.10 29.47
CA GLY A 2 7.68 -0.67 29.40
C GLY A 2 6.60 0.01 28.54
N PRO A 3 5.53 -0.70 28.12
CA PRO A 3 4.50 -0.14 27.23
C PRO A 3 3.71 1.02 27.85
N ASP A 4 3.41 0.97 29.15
CA ASP A 4 2.66 2.05 29.85
C ASP A 4 3.56 3.23 30.25
N THR A 5 4.82 3.23 29.80
CA THR A 5 5.76 4.30 30.07
C THR A 5 5.37 5.54 29.27
N SER A 6 4.99 6.63 29.95
CA SER A 6 4.82 7.95 29.32
C SER A 6 6.14 8.44 28.74
N LEU A 7 6.09 9.14 27.62
CA LEU A 7 7.28 9.61 26.91
C LEU A 7 7.42 11.12 27.04
N ASP A 8 8.66 11.59 27.07
CA ASP A 8 8.93 13.03 26.98
C ASP A 8 8.80 13.49 25.53
N TYR A 9 9.34 12.68 24.62
CA TYR A 9 9.29 12.93 23.18
C TYR A 9 9.53 11.65 22.37
N ALA A 10 9.20 11.71 21.09
CA ALA A 10 9.63 10.76 20.08
C ALA A 10 10.26 11.51 18.90
N VAL A 11 11.22 10.90 18.21
CA VAL A 11 11.89 11.51 17.06
C VAL A 11 11.93 10.55 15.90
N PHE A 12 11.44 11.00 14.75
CA PHE A 12 11.76 10.40 13.47
C PHE A 12 13.06 11.02 12.95
N GLN A 13 14.11 10.21 12.82
CA GLN A 13 15.32 10.59 12.10
C GLN A 13 15.18 10.14 10.65
N LEU A 14 15.31 11.06 9.71
CA LEU A 14 15.12 10.79 8.29
C LEU A 14 16.46 10.50 7.62
N SER A 15 16.45 9.62 6.62
CA SER A 15 17.59 9.45 5.73
C SER A 15 17.77 10.70 4.84
N PRO A 16 18.97 10.96 4.29
CA PRO A 16 19.20 12.15 3.44
C PRO A 16 18.29 12.28 2.22
N ARG A 17 17.69 11.17 1.76
CA ARG A 17 16.74 11.14 0.63
C ARG A 17 15.27 11.17 1.09
N HIS A 18 15.03 11.29 2.40
CA HIS A 18 13.72 11.24 3.05
C HIS A 18 12.85 10.03 2.66
N SER A 19 13.48 8.94 2.24
CA SER A 19 12.79 7.70 1.85
C SER A 19 12.65 6.73 3.02
N ARG A 20 13.53 6.83 4.02
CA ARG A 20 13.56 5.95 5.19
C ARG A 20 13.67 6.77 6.47
N CYS A 21 13.18 6.21 7.57
CA CYS A 21 13.37 6.79 8.88
C CYS A 21 13.67 5.74 9.96
N GLU A 22 14.17 6.24 11.07
CA GLU A 22 14.27 5.54 12.34
C GLU A 22 13.45 6.30 13.37
N LEU A 23 12.61 5.59 14.13
CA LEU A 23 11.80 6.17 15.20
C LEU A 23 12.47 5.85 16.53
N PHE A 24 12.76 6.88 17.30
CA PHE A 24 13.27 6.78 18.67
C PHE A 24 12.25 7.35 19.66
N VAL A 25 12.21 6.77 20.85
CA VAL A 25 11.39 7.24 21.96
C VAL A 25 12.27 7.55 23.16
N SER A 26 11.94 8.60 23.92
CA SER A 26 12.73 9.04 25.06
C SER A 26 11.88 9.30 26.29
N ARG A 27 12.43 8.94 27.46
CA ARG A 27 11.91 9.31 28.77
C ARG A 27 13.07 9.46 29.76
N ASN A 28 13.09 10.55 30.52
CA ASN A 28 14.07 10.82 31.58
C ASN A 28 15.52 10.61 31.09
N GLY A 29 15.82 11.10 29.89
CA GLY A 29 17.15 10.99 29.27
C GLY A 29 17.53 9.60 28.75
N THR A 30 16.71 8.58 29.00
CA THR A 30 16.86 7.27 28.35
C THR A 30 16.19 7.35 26.98
N THR A 31 16.88 6.88 25.93
CA THR A 31 16.33 6.84 24.57
C THR A 31 16.51 5.44 24.00
N GLU A 32 15.48 4.91 23.35
CA GLU A 32 15.53 3.62 22.68
C GLU A 32 14.90 3.69 21.29
N LYS A 33 15.42 2.88 20.37
CA LYS A 33 14.88 2.74 19.01
C LYS A 33 13.60 1.91 19.06
N LEU A 34 12.54 2.43 18.48
CA LEU A 34 11.23 1.77 18.41
C LEU A 34 11.02 1.04 17.09
N ALA A 35 11.40 1.68 15.98
CA ALA A 35 11.15 1.15 14.64
C ALA A 35 12.11 1.73 13.59
N SER A 36 12.15 1.09 12.42
CA SER A 36 12.75 1.65 11.21
C SER A 36 11.94 1.20 10.00
N GLY A 37 11.81 2.07 8.99
CA GLY A 37 11.01 1.77 7.82
C GLY A 37 11.03 2.87 6.77
N LEU A 38 10.12 2.76 5.80
CA LEU A 38 9.85 3.82 4.84
C LEU A 38 9.21 5.01 5.55
N VAL A 39 9.50 6.25 5.13
CA VAL A 39 8.89 7.46 5.74
C VAL A 39 7.40 7.55 5.44
N LYS A 40 7.01 7.23 4.20
CA LYS A 40 5.67 7.45 3.66
C LYS A 40 4.54 6.91 4.57
N PRO A 41 4.57 5.67 5.06
CA PRO A 41 3.51 5.16 5.94
C PRO A 41 3.38 5.93 7.26
N PHE A 42 4.48 6.43 7.83
CA PHE A 42 4.45 7.19 9.08
C PHE A 42 3.92 8.61 8.90
N VAL A 43 4.24 9.28 7.78
CA VAL A 43 3.91 10.70 7.57
C VAL A 43 2.58 10.95 6.87
N THR A 44 2.06 9.97 6.11
CA THR A 44 0.77 10.11 5.39
C THR A 44 -0.40 10.46 6.32
N HIS A 45 -0.33 10.05 7.60
CA HIS A 45 -1.35 10.36 8.60
C HIS A 45 -1.02 11.56 9.50
N LEU A 46 0.13 12.22 9.27
CA LEU A 46 0.64 13.32 10.07
C LEU A 46 0.91 14.53 9.16
N LYS A 47 -0.14 15.29 8.80
CA LYS A 47 -0.06 16.42 7.83
C LYS A 47 1.10 17.39 8.11
N VAL A 48 1.29 17.77 9.38
CA VAL A 48 2.41 18.64 9.78
C VAL A 48 3.76 17.98 9.55
N ALA A 49 3.87 16.67 9.79
CA ALA A 49 5.10 15.92 9.55
C ALA A 49 5.40 15.83 8.05
N GLU A 50 4.40 15.61 7.21
CA GLU A 50 4.55 15.61 5.74
C GLU A 50 5.13 16.93 5.22
N GLU A 51 4.62 18.06 5.70
CA GLU A 51 5.18 19.38 5.38
C GLU A 51 6.63 19.51 5.84
N GLN A 52 6.97 19.08 7.06
CA GLN A 52 8.36 19.14 7.57
C GLN A 52 9.31 18.26 6.75
N VAL A 53 8.87 17.09 6.27
CA VAL A 53 9.67 16.26 5.35
C VAL A 53 9.91 16.99 4.02
N ALA A 54 8.89 17.67 3.49
CA ALA A 54 9.00 18.43 2.25
C ALA A 54 9.95 19.64 2.38
N HIS A 55 10.05 20.24 3.57
CA HIS A 55 10.98 21.34 3.88
C HIS A 55 12.41 20.86 4.19
N ALA A 56 12.74 19.61 3.87
CA ALA A 56 14.05 19.00 4.02
C ALA A 56 14.62 18.94 5.44
N VAL A 57 13.76 18.82 6.46
CA VAL A 57 14.20 18.66 7.84
C VAL A 57 14.65 17.21 8.08
N ASN A 58 15.88 17.01 8.56
CA ASN A 58 16.45 15.67 8.77
C ASN A 58 15.84 14.93 9.99
N SER A 59 15.03 15.61 10.80
CA SER A 59 14.39 15.02 11.97
C SER A 59 13.05 15.68 12.28
N ILE A 60 12.08 14.88 12.68
CA ILE A 60 10.77 15.35 13.14
C ILE A 60 10.59 14.93 14.59
N LYS A 61 10.43 15.90 15.49
CA LYS A 61 10.20 15.66 16.91
C LYS A 61 8.72 15.73 17.22
N LEU A 62 8.20 14.71 17.89
CA LEU A 62 6.86 14.63 18.42
C LEU A 62 6.90 14.81 19.93
N GLU A 63 6.08 15.72 20.44
CA GLU A 63 5.90 15.99 21.86
C GLU A 63 4.40 16.11 22.13
N ALA A 64 3.95 15.67 23.30
CA ALA A 64 2.54 15.77 23.66
C ALA A 64 2.08 17.22 23.92
N GLY A 65 3.02 18.17 23.94
CA GLY A 65 2.77 19.58 24.27
C GLY A 65 2.19 19.74 25.68
N ASN A 66 1.55 20.88 25.95
CA ASN A 66 0.93 21.16 27.25
C ASN A 66 -0.51 20.61 27.35
N HIS A 67 -0.77 19.46 26.74
CA HIS A 67 -2.11 18.90 26.64
C HIS A 67 -2.49 18.20 27.94
N ARG A 68 -3.70 18.44 28.45
CA ARG A 68 -4.22 17.70 29.61
C ARG A 68 -4.21 16.21 29.29
N ASN A 69 -3.70 15.42 30.24
CA ASN A 69 -3.61 13.95 30.16
C ASN A 69 -2.62 13.41 29.11
N ALA A 70 -1.61 14.19 28.71
CA ALA A 70 -0.51 13.71 27.84
C ALA A 70 0.03 12.33 28.28
N GLU A 71 0.20 12.12 29.59
CA GLU A 71 0.74 10.90 30.17
C GLU A 71 -0.11 9.65 29.90
N THR A 72 -1.41 9.80 29.61
CA THR A 72 -2.30 8.65 29.40
C THR A 72 -2.28 8.11 27.98
N TRP A 73 -1.88 8.92 27.00
CA TRP A 73 -1.91 8.54 25.58
C TRP A 73 -0.55 8.61 24.90
N PHE A 74 0.34 9.52 25.31
CA PHE A 74 1.69 9.64 24.77
C PHE A 74 2.65 8.68 25.49
N THR A 75 2.37 7.40 25.34
CA THR A 75 3.13 6.30 25.94
C THR A 75 3.83 5.47 24.87
N LYS A 76 4.85 4.72 25.28
CA LYS A 76 5.57 3.79 24.40
C LYS A 76 4.61 2.83 23.70
N GLY A 77 3.71 2.19 24.44
CA GLY A 77 2.77 1.20 23.91
C GLY A 77 1.78 1.79 22.91
N THR A 78 1.44 3.08 23.02
CA THR A 78 0.66 3.77 21.98
C THR A 78 1.46 3.96 20.71
N LEU A 79 2.72 4.39 20.81
CA LEU A 79 3.59 4.49 19.63
C LEU A 79 3.89 3.13 19.00
N GLU A 80 4.08 2.07 19.79
CA GLU A 80 4.24 0.72 19.24
C GLU A 80 3.02 0.25 18.46
N ARG A 81 1.80 0.53 18.97
CA ARG A 81 0.55 0.24 18.26
C ARG A 81 0.44 1.05 16.98
N PHE A 82 0.78 2.33 17.03
CA PHE A 82 0.84 3.18 15.84
C PHE A 82 1.81 2.63 14.79
N VAL A 83 3.04 2.27 15.18
CA VAL A 83 4.03 1.66 14.29
C VAL A 83 3.49 0.41 13.63
N ARG A 84 2.89 -0.52 14.41
CA ARG A 84 2.27 -1.72 13.84
C ARG A 84 1.19 -1.34 12.82
N PHE A 85 0.27 -0.46 13.20
CA PHE A 85 -0.83 -0.02 12.34
C PHE A 85 -0.36 0.57 11.00
N VAL A 86 0.66 1.44 11.00
CA VAL A 86 1.14 2.05 9.75
C VAL A 86 2.12 1.16 8.98
N SER A 87 2.75 0.18 9.64
CA SER A 87 3.71 -0.73 9.00
C SER A 87 3.07 -2.01 8.46
N THR A 88 1.83 -2.31 8.84
CA THR A 88 1.07 -3.46 8.36
C THR A 88 -0.10 -2.93 7.50
N PRO A 89 0.07 -2.83 6.18
CA PRO A 89 -0.92 -2.18 5.34
C PRO A 89 -1.85 -3.24 4.74
N GLU A 90 -2.64 -3.96 5.56
CA GLU A 90 -3.61 -4.94 5.01
C GLU A 90 -4.52 -4.31 3.93
N VAL A 91 -4.71 -2.98 3.96
CA VAL A 91 -5.46 -2.21 2.97
C VAL A 91 -4.75 -2.05 1.61
N LEU A 92 -3.41 -1.94 1.56
CA LEU A 92 -2.70 -1.77 0.28
C LEU A 92 -2.67 -3.07 -0.54
N GLU A 93 -2.60 -4.24 0.11
CA GLU A 93 -2.72 -5.54 -0.57
C GLU A 93 -4.15 -5.80 -1.06
N MET A 94 -5.17 -5.37 -0.30
CA MET A 94 -6.57 -5.48 -0.73
C MET A 94 -6.87 -4.64 -1.98
N VAL A 95 -6.39 -3.39 -2.05
CA VAL A 95 -6.65 -2.52 -3.20
C VAL A 95 -5.98 -3.06 -4.47
N ASN A 96 -4.73 -3.53 -4.39
CA ASN A 96 -4.06 -4.15 -5.54
C ASN A 96 -4.79 -5.42 -6.02
N THR A 97 -5.33 -6.20 -5.08
CA THR A 97 -6.11 -7.42 -5.41
C THR A 97 -7.42 -7.06 -6.11
N PHE A 98 -8.18 -6.08 -5.58
CA PHE A 98 -9.42 -5.65 -6.22
C PHE A 98 -9.22 -5.05 -7.60
N ASP A 99 -8.16 -4.28 -7.81
CA ASP A 99 -7.86 -3.67 -9.11
C ASP A 99 -7.53 -4.75 -10.15
N ALA A 100 -6.80 -5.78 -9.75
CA ALA A 100 -6.50 -6.95 -10.59
C ALA A 100 -7.76 -7.78 -10.91
N GLU A 101 -8.62 -8.03 -9.93
CA GLU A 101 -9.88 -8.75 -10.12
C GLU A 101 -10.87 -7.97 -11.02
N MET A 102 -10.97 -6.65 -10.83
CA MET A 102 -11.82 -5.79 -11.66
C MET A 102 -11.34 -5.76 -13.12
N SER A 103 -10.02 -5.66 -13.33
CA SER A 103 -9.41 -5.75 -14.66
C SER A 103 -9.68 -7.11 -15.34
N GLN A 104 -9.63 -8.21 -14.58
CA GLN A 104 -9.98 -9.54 -15.10
C GLN A 104 -11.47 -9.64 -15.51
N LEU A 105 -12.39 -9.11 -14.69
CA LEU A 105 -13.82 -9.10 -15.00
C LEU A 105 -14.14 -8.26 -16.23
N GLU A 106 -13.50 -7.10 -16.40
CA GLU A 106 -13.66 -6.27 -17.59
C GLU A 106 -13.11 -6.94 -18.86
N GLY A 107 -11.95 -7.59 -18.75
CA GLY A 107 -11.37 -8.40 -19.82
C GLY A 107 -12.32 -9.52 -20.25
N ALA A 108 -12.88 -10.27 -19.29
CA ALA A 108 -13.85 -11.30 -19.56
C ALA A 108 -15.12 -10.73 -20.24
N ARG A 109 -15.67 -9.63 -19.74
CA ARG A 109 -16.84 -8.96 -20.32
C ARG A 109 -16.60 -8.59 -21.79
N LYS A 110 -15.40 -8.08 -22.11
CA LYS A 110 -15.02 -7.70 -23.47
C LYS A 110 -15.01 -8.90 -24.42
N ILE A 111 -14.44 -10.02 -23.99
CA ILE A 111 -14.39 -11.27 -24.76
C ILE A 111 -15.81 -11.77 -25.05
N TYR A 112 -16.69 -11.82 -24.05
CA TYR A 112 -18.08 -12.27 -24.24
C TYR A 112 -18.91 -11.29 -25.09
N SER A 113 -18.65 -9.99 -25.00
CA SER A 113 -19.32 -8.98 -25.85
C SER A 113 -18.88 -9.03 -27.31
N GLN A 114 -17.67 -9.51 -27.61
CA GLN A 114 -17.16 -9.70 -28.97
C GLN A 114 -17.49 -11.08 -29.56
N GLY A 115 -17.70 -12.10 -28.72
CA GLY A 115 -18.05 -13.46 -29.15
C GLY A 115 -19.52 -13.69 -29.54
N GLY A 116 -20.37 -12.67 -29.47
CA GLY A 116 -21.82 -12.78 -29.71
C GLY A 116 -22.33 -12.41 -31.11
N GLY A 117 -21.45 -12.00 -32.04
CA GLY A 117 -21.82 -11.64 -33.42
C GLY A 117 -21.29 -12.64 -34.44
N GLY A 118 -22.19 -13.32 -35.16
CA GLY A 118 -21.91 -14.44 -36.08
C GLY A 118 -20.83 -14.20 -37.14
N GLN A 119 -20.27 -15.27 -37.72
CA GLN A 119 -20.92 -15.98 -38.82
C GLN A 119 -20.59 -17.48 -38.81
N VAL A 120 -21.64 -18.30 -38.82
CA VAL A 120 -21.61 -19.67 -39.32
C VAL A 120 -21.57 -19.58 -40.84
N SER A 121 -20.42 -19.90 -41.45
CA SER A 121 -20.34 -20.27 -42.85
C SER A 121 -19.87 -21.71 -42.93
N SER A 122 -20.82 -22.62 -42.75
CA SER A 122 -20.65 -24.04 -43.10
C SER A 122 -20.92 -24.17 -44.60
N SER A 123 -19.87 -24.42 -45.36
CA SER A 123 -19.99 -25.11 -46.65
C SER A 123 -18.70 -25.88 -46.90
N GLY A 124 -18.61 -27.04 -46.25
CA GLY A 124 -17.71 -28.09 -46.71
C GLY A 124 -18.31 -28.72 -47.96
N LEU A 125 -17.55 -28.77 -49.05
CA LEU A 125 -17.70 -29.82 -50.05
C LEU A 125 -16.29 -30.32 -50.43
N TYR A 126 -16.04 -31.49 -49.90
CA TYR A 126 -15.08 -32.53 -50.25
C TYR A 126 -14.84 -32.60 -51.77
N SER A 127 -13.62 -32.31 -52.20
CA SER A 127 -13.13 -32.70 -53.51
C SER A 127 -12.75 -34.18 -53.50
N SER A 128 -13.39 -34.97 -54.36
CA SER A 128 -12.76 -36.16 -54.94
C SER A 128 -13.27 -36.37 -56.38
N PRO A 129 -12.41 -36.67 -57.36
CA PRO A 129 -12.77 -36.71 -58.76
C PRO A 129 -13.27 -38.11 -59.15
N VAL A 130 -14.37 -38.20 -59.91
CA VAL A 130 -14.76 -39.43 -60.59
C VAL A 130 -14.74 -39.21 -62.09
N LEU A 131 -13.80 -39.91 -62.73
CA LEU A 131 -13.68 -40.16 -64.16
C LEU A 131 -14.91 -40.95 -64.65
N GLY A 132 -15.56 -40.55 -65.75
CA GLY A 132 -16.61 -41.37 -66.36
C GLY A 132 -17.39 -40.74 -67.52
N ASN A 133 -16.76 -40.68 -68.70
CA ASN A 133 -17.28 -40.93 -70.06
C ASN A 133 -18.48 -40.15 -70.66
N LEU A 134 -18.09 -39.24 -71.56
CA LEU A 134 -18.52 -38.95 -72.95
C LEU A 134 -19.69 -39.77 -73.63
N VAL A 135 -20.77 -39.02 -73.96
CA VAL A 135 -21.54 -38.95 -75.26
C VAL A 135 -22.56 -40.03 -75.66
N PRO A 136 -23.61 -39.70 -76.45
CA PRO A 136 -24.34 -38.43 -76.65
C PRO A 136 -25.72 -38.41 -75.99
#